data_AF-A0A7V3EM48-F1
#
_entry.id   AF-A0A7V3EM48-F1
#
_cell.length_a   1.000
_cell.length_b   1.000
_cell.length_c   1.000
_cell.angle_alpha   90.00
_cell.angle_beta   90.00
_cell.angle_gamma   90.00
#
_symmetry.space_group_name_H-M   'P 1'
#
loop_
_entity.id
_entity.type
_entity.pdbx_description
1 polymer ?
#
loop_
_entity_poly.entity_id
_entity_poly.type
_entity_poly.pdbx_seq_one_letter_code
_entity_poly.pdbx_strand_id
1 'polypeptide(L)' 'IQAEEIVRIKKKMNELYAKHTGQPIERLTKDTDRDFYMSAEEAKEYGLIDTILT' A
#
# COMPACT_ATOMS: atom_id res chain seq x y z
N ILE A 1 16.00 1.94 -19.22
CA ILE A 1 15.68 0.49 -19.02
C ILE A 1 15.43 0.16 -17.54
N GLN A 2 16.44 0.05 -16.67
CA GLN A 2 16.19 -0.43 -15.29
C GLN A 2 15.32 0.53 -14.45
N ALA A 3 15.49 1.84 -14.63
CA ALA A 3 14.66 2.86 -13.96
C ALA A 3 13.17 2.81 -14.38
N GLU A 4 12.88 2.58 -15.66
CA GLU A 4 11.49 2.48 -16.17
C GLU A 4 10.79 1.23 -15.63
N GLU A 5 11.53 0.12 -15.51
CA GLU A 5 10.99 -1.13 -14.98
C GLU A 5 10.67 -1.00 -13.48
N ILE A 6 11.50 -0.30 -12.72
CA ILE A 6 11.24 0.01 -11.30
C ILE A 6 9.94 0.82 -11.16
N VAL A 7 9.76 1.85 -11.99
CA VAL A 7 8.54 2.68 -11.98
C VAL A 7 7.30 1.84 -12.35
N ARG A 8 7.42 0.97 -13.35
CA ARG A 8 6.34 0.05 -13.76
C ARG A 8 5.93 -0.89 -12.63
N ILE A 9 6.90 -1.47 -11.92
CA ILE A 9 6.64 -2.37 -10.79
C ILE A 9 6.00 -1.61 -9.63
N LYS A 10 6.50 -0.42 -9.28
CA LYS A 10 5.94 0.42 -8.20
C LYS A 10 4.47 0.76 -8.49
N LYS A 11 4.16 1.15 -9.73
CA LYS A 11 2.78 1.41 -10.17
C LYS A 11 1.88 0.19 -10.02
N LYS A 12 2.34 -0.98 -10.49
CA LYS A 12 1.58 -2.24 -10.41
C LYS A 12 1.32 -2.66 -8.96
N MET A 13 2.30 -2.46 -8.06
CA MET A 13 2.11 -2.68 -6.63
C MET A 13 1.02 -1.76 -6.06
N ASN A 14 1.08 -0.46 -6.35
CA ASN A 14 0.10 0.49 -5.83
C ASN A 14 -1.32 0.21 -6.35
N GLU A 15 -1.47 -0.21 -7.61
CA GLU A 15 -2.75 -0.69 -8.16
C GLU A 15 -3.29 -1.91 -7.42
N LEU A 16 -2.42 -2.86 -7.07
CA LEU A 16 -2.78 -4.04 -6.30
C LEU A 16 -3.22 -3.66 -4.88
N TYR A 17 -2.47 -2.79 -4.20
CA TYR A 17 -2.85 -2.29 -2.88
C TYR A 17 -4.20 -1.59 -2.92
N ALA A 18 -4.43 -0.66 -3.86
CA ALA A 18 -5.69 0.07 -3.97
C ALA A 18 -6.89 -0.87 -4.13
N LYS A 19 -6.73 -1.95 -4.91
CA LYS A 19 -7.78 -2.95 -5.12
C LYS A 19 -8.17 -3.67 -3.82
N HIS A 20 -7.22 -3.98 -2.95
CA HIS A 20 -7.47 -4.78 -1.75
C HIS A 20 -7.79 -3.93 -0.52
N THR A 21 -7.16 -2.76 -0.40
CA THR A 21 -7.35 -1.86 0.76
C THR A 21 -8.45 -0.84 0.55
N GLY A 22 -8.89 -0.61 -0.70
CA GLY A 22 -9.81 0.47 -1.05
C GLY A 22 -9.21 1.88 -0.97
N GLN A 23 -7.91 1.99 -0.70
CA GLN A 23 -7.23 3.28 -0.58
C GLN A 23 -6.97 3.90 -1.96
N PRO A 24 -7.01 5.25 -2.07
CA PRO A 24 -6.69 5.92 -3.32
C PRO A 24 -5.20 5.77 -3.67
N ILE A 25 -4.90 5.64 -4.96
CA ILE A 25 -3.54 5.47 -5.50
C ILE A 25 -2.60 6.61 -5.06
N GLU A 26 -3.11 7.83 -4.95
CA GLU A 26 -2.35 9.00 -4.51
C GLU A 26 -1.83 8.83 -3.09
N ARG A 27 -2.67 8.33 -2.18
CA ARG A 27 -2.31 8.03 -0.80
C ARG A 27 -1.26 6.92 -0.75
N LEU A 28 -1.52 5.81 -1.45
CA LEU A 28 -0.59 4.68 -1.51
C LEU A 28 0.77 5.09 -2.08
N THR A 29 0.81 5.96 -3.08
CA THR A 29 2.08 6.42 -3.67
C THR A 29 2.90 7.24 -2.69
N LYS A 30 2.24 8.04 -1.84
CA LYS A 30 2.89 8.80 -0.78
C LYS A 30 3.36 7.89 0.36
N ASP A 31 2.49 6.98 0.79
CA ASP A 31 2.75 6.07 1.92
C ASP A 31 3.80 5.00 1.57
N THR A 32 3.89 4.58 0.30
CA THR A 32 4.90 3.62 -0.20
C THR A 32 6.19 4.28 -0.71
N ASP A 33 6.33 5.60 -0.56
CA ASP A 33 7.58 6.28 -0.92
C ASP A 33 8.70 6.03 0.09
N ARG A 34 8.32 5.71 1.34
CA ARG A 34 9.21 5.29 2.41
C ARG A 34 8.58 4.14 3.18
N ASP A 35 9.35 3.52 4.05
CA ASP A 35 8.82 2.54 4.99
C ASP A 35 7.76 3.21 5.87
N PHE A 36 6.52 2.73 5.74
CA PHE A 36 5.39 3.20 6.54
C PHE A 36 4.92 2.07 7.44
N TYR A 37 5.36 2.12 8.69
CA TYR A 37 4.98 1.17 9.73
C TYR A 37 3.63 1.55 10.32
N MET A 38 2.81 0.55 10.60
CA MET A 38 1.47 0.71 11.17
C MET A 38 1.31 -0.23 12.37
N SER A 39 0.54 0.19 13.37
CA SER A 39 -0.01 -0.70 14.39
C SER A 39 -1.03 -1.66 13.79
N ALA A 40 -1.45 -2.67 14.57
CA ALA A 40 -2.51 -3.58 14.13
C ALA A 40 -3.84 -2.85 13.88
N GLU A 41 -4.17 -1.86 14.72
CA GLU A 41 -5.35 -1.01 14.59
C GLU A 41 -5.27 -0.14 13.33
N GLU A 42 -4.12 0.50 13.10
CA GLU A 42 -3.88 1.32 11.90
C GLU A 42 -3.96 0.47 10.63
N ALA A 43 -3.38 -0.74 10.64
CA ALA A 43 -3.46 -1.65 9.50
C ALA A 43 -4.90 -2.09 9.21
N LYS A 44 -5.72 -2.29 10.24
CA LYS A 44 -7.15 -2.61 10.09
C LYS A 44 -7.93 -1.44 9.50
N GLU A 45 -7.73 -0.23 10.02
CA GLU A 45 -8.37 0.99 9.49
C GLU A 45 -7.91 1.29 8.05
N TYR A 46 -6.66 1.01 7.74
CA TYR A 46 -6.11 1.17 6.39
C TYR A 46 -6.73 0.17 5.39
N GLY A 47 -7.34 -0.91 5.87
CA GLY A 47 -7.88 -2.00 5.04
C GLY A 47 -6.84 -3.02 4.62
N LEU A 48 -5.70 -3.12 5.32
CA LEU A 48 -4.68 -4.15 5.09
C LEU A 48 -5.04 -5.48 5.74
N ILE A 49 -5.78 -5.46 6.84
CA ILE A 49 -6.21 -6.65 7.58
C ILE A 49 -7.67 -6.53 8.01
N ASP A 50 -8.39 -7.64 8.07
CA ASP A 50 -9.82 -7.63 8.43
C ASP A 50 -10.06 -7.65 9.94
N THR A 51 -9.23 -8.37 10.71
CA THR A 51 -9.45 -8.62 12.14
C THR A 51 -8.14 -8.78 12.88
N ILE A 52 -8.10 -8.27 14.12
CA ILE A 52 -6.99 -8.43 15.07
C ILE A 52 -7.41 -9.53 16.04
N LEU A 53 -6.58 -10.56 16.18
CA LEU A 53 -6.79 -11.64 17.15
C LEU A 53 -6.19 -11.22 18.51
N THR A 54 -6.88 -11.55 19.60
CA THR A 54 -6.49 -11.26 20.98
C THR A 54 -6.29 -12.55 21.76
#